data_AF-A0A5N9AWE1-F1
#
_entry.id   AF-A0A5N9AWE1-F1
#
_cell.length_a   1.000
_cell.length_b   1.000
_cell.length_c   1.000
_cell.angle_alpha   90.00
_cell.angle_beta   90.00
_cell.angle_gamma   90.00
#
_symmetry.space_group_name_H-M   'P 1'
#
loop_
_entity.id
_entity.type
_entity.pdbx_description
1 polymer ?
#
loop_
_entity_poly.entity_id
_entity_poly.type
_entity_poly.pdbx_seq_one_letter_code
_entity_poly.pdbx_strand_id
1 'polypeptide(L)'
;NWGRELLELFSMGVGNYTETDVKECAKAFTGWTIGNVDYMMVRSQRDSDWPYGRIAYHFKYLDQDHDSRAKNFLGHSGDLDGADIIKIICDEESTARFIARHLYHFFVADEVPVPSWNEIGPRDVEAIEELVQTYFDSNHDLSSMLKTLFNSGFFRSDRSRYKKVKGPAEFAVGVLKISKEFDVPNRDMIPKYRQIGWMGQELNNPPSVEGWHEGQEWINTGALIERINFASEQLGNKQNPGIKELISDIETCISNEDGPEQTLDTCLIHMGSLKLSEDSRSAILNYAESILDTHERVTGVIRLLGSTKEFQMA
;
A
#
# COMPACT_ATOMS: atom_id res chain seq x y z
N ASN A 1 -24.53 4.87 -10.09
CA ASN A 1 -23.36 5.39 -9.34
C ASN A 1 -22.09 5.37 -10.16
N TRP A 2 -21.92 4.39 -11.06
CA TRP A 2 -20.71 4.20 -11.86
C TRP A 2 -20.02 5.48 -12.39
N GLY A 3 -20.76 6.38 -13.07
CA GLY A 3 -20.16 7.62 -13.60
C GLY A 3 -19.57 8.54 -12.52
N ARG A 4 -20.12 8.54 -11.30
CA ARG A 4 -19.54 9.25 -10.17
C ARG A 4 -18.29 8.55 -9.68
N GLU A 5 -18.36 7.24 -9.43
CA GLU A 5 -17.22 6.45 -8.94
C GLU A 5 -16.02 6.54 -9.88
N LEU A 6 -16.23 6.48 -11.20
CA LEU A 6 -15.17 6.66 -12.19
C LEU A 6 -14.44 7.99 -12.00
N LEU A 7 -15.18 9.09 -11.92
CA LEU A 7 -14.62 10.45 -11.82
C LEU A 7 -14.00 10.70 -10.43
N GLU A 8 -14.69 10.25 -9.39
CA GLU A 8 -14.38 10.55 -7.99
C GLU A 8 -13.28 9.67 -7.42
N LEU A 9 -13.37 8.36 -7.64
CA LEU A 9 -12.55 7.37 -6.93
C LEU A 9 -11.39 6.85 -7.77
N PHE A 10 -11.53 6.85 -9.10
CA PHE A 10 -10.61 6.15 -9.99
C PHE A 10 -9.85 7.05 -10.97
N SER A 11 -10.18 8.34 -11.09
CA SER A 11 -9.54 9.20 -12.07
C SER A 11 -9.20 10.61 -11.58
N MET A 12 -10.17 11.44 -11.22
CA MET A 12 -9.94 12.88 -11.06
C MET A 12 -10.06 13.37 -9.61
N GLY A 13 -10.74 12.62 -8.75
CA GLY A 13 -11.06 13.09 -7.40
C GLY A 13 -12.24 14.05 -7.38
N VAL A 14 -12.85 14.22 -6.21
CA VAL A 14 -13.97 15.15 -5.96
C VAL A 14 -13.64 16.55 -6.47
N GLY A 15 -14.62 17.34 -6.92
CA GLY A 15 -14.42 18.77 -7.21
C GLY A 15 -13.77 19.11 -8.56
N ASN A 16 -13.30 18.12 -9.31
CA ASN A 16 -12.76 18.29 -10.67
C ASN A 16 -13.79 18.04 -11.78
N TYR A 17 -15.06 17.83 -11.41
CA TYR A 17 -16.18 17.60 -12.32
C TYR A 17 -17.48 18.18 -11.75
N THR A 18 -18.49 18.33 -12.59
CA THR A 18 -19.83 18.76 -12.20
C THR A 18 -20.81 17.58 -12.12
N GLU A 19 -21.95 17.79 -11.46
CA GLU A 19 -23.05 16.83 -11.48
C GLU A 19 -23.57 16.52 -12.89
N THR A 20 -23.40 17.48 -13.82
CA THR A 20 -23.73 17.26 -15.24
C THR A 20 -22.77 16.25 -15.85
N ASP A 21 -21.47 16.38 -15.60
CA ASP A 21 -20.46 15.46 -16.13
C ASP A 21 -20.69 14.02 -15.64
N VAL A 22 -21.10 13.85 -14.38
CA VAL A 22 -21.50 12.53 -13.83
C VAL A 22 -22.62 11.89 -14.66
N LYS A 23 -23.64 12.69 -15.01
CA LYS A 23 -24.80 12.21 -15.77
C LYS A 23 -24.44 11.92 -17.23
N GLU A 24 -23.67 12.78 -17.86
CA GLU A 24 -23.24 12.61 -19.25
C GLU A 24 -22.26 11.43 -19.39
N CYS A 25 -21.36 11.24 -18.44
CA CYS A 25 -20.51 10.04 -18.31
C CYS A 25 -21.38 8.77 -18.20
N ALA A 26 -22.39 8.76 -17.33
CA ALA A 26 -23.29 7.61 -17.20
C ALA A 26 -24.07 7.31 -18.49
N LYS A 27 -24.50 8.34 -19.23
CA LYS A 27 -25.17 8.18 -20.53
C LYS A 27 -24.24 7.62 -21.59
N ALA A 28 -23.00 8.07 -21.66
CA ALA A 28 -22.01 7.59 -22.62
C ALA A 28 -21.71 6.08 -22.46
N PHE A 29 -21.88 5.54 -21.24
CA PHE A 29 -21.70 4.11 -20.97
C PHE A 29 -22.97 3.25 -21.17
N THR A 30 -24.09 3.85 -21.58
CA THR A 30 -25.27 3.07 -22.01
C THR A 30 -24.94 2.19 -23.22
N GLY A 31 -25.66 1.09 -23.39
CA GLY A 31 -25.37 0.07 -24.39
C GLY A 31 -24.49 -1.08 -23.89
N TRP A 32 -23.66 -0.89 -22.86
CA TRP A 32 -22.91 -2.00 -22.26
C TRP A 32 -23.81 -2.87 -21.37
N THR A 33 -23.76 -4.18 -21.58
CA THR A 33 -24.49 -5.19 -20.79
C THR A 33 -23.64 -6.45 -20.58
N ILE A 34 -24.13 -7.37 -19.75
CA ILE A 34 -23.54 -8.70 -19.59
C ILE A 34 -23.99 -9.59 -20.75
N GLY A 35 -23.03 -10.17 -21.47
CA GLY A 35 -23.30 -11.17 -22.49
C GLY A 35 -23.77 -12.49 -21.87
N ASN A 36 -24.77 -13.10 -22.49
CA ASN A 36 -25.35 -14.38 -22.04
C ASN A 36 -25.82 -14.35 -20.57
N VAL A 37 -26.66 -13.35 -20.25
CA VAL A 37 -27.15 -13.06 -18.88
C VAL A 37 -27.69 -14.32 -18.20
N ASP A 38 -28.54 -15.10 -18.87
CA ASP A 38 -29.14 -16.31 -18.29
C ASP A 38 -28.06 -17.31 -17.81
N TYR A 39 -27.02 -17.52 -18.61
CA TYR A 39 -25.90 -18.37 -18.25
C TYR A 39 -25.04 -17.77 -17.12
N MET A 40 -24.81 -16.45 -17.16
CA MET A 40 -24.06 -15.73 -16.13
C MET A 40 -24.79 -15.74 -14.79
N MET A 41 -26.12 -15.66 -14.78
CA MET A 41 -26.93 -15.79 -13.56
C MET A 41 -26.81 -17.17 -12.92
N VAL A 42 -26.81 -18.24 -13.73
CA VAL A 42 -26.59 -19.62 -13.21
C VAL A 42 -25.18 -19.78 -12.64
N ARG A 43 -24.18 -19.14 -13.25
CA ARG A 43 -22.79 -19.09 -12.74
C ARG A 43 -22.71 -18.34 -11.41
N SER A 44 -23.26 -17.13 -11.34
CA SER A 44 -23.34 -16.28 -10.15
C SER A 44 -24.01 -16.96 -8.96
N GLN A 45 -25.03 -17.79 -9.19
CA GLN A 45 -25.65 -18.58 -8.11
C GLN A 45 -24.76 -19.71 -7.57
N ARG A 46 -23.79 -20.20 -8.36
CA ARG A 46 -22.93 -21.34 -8.02
C ARG A 46 -21.53 -20.95 -7.55
N ASP A 47 -20.98 -19.90 -8.13
CA ASP A 47 -19.65 -19.36 -7.83
C ASP A 47 -19.83 -18.03 -7.09
N SER A 48 -18.96 -17.71 -6.12
CA SER A 48 -19.07 -16.43 -5.38
C SER A 48 -18.92 -15.26 -6.35
N ASP A 49 -19.85 -14.30 -6.32
CA ASP A 49 -19.73 -13.02 -7.03
C ASP A 49 -18.81 -12.03 -6.31
N TRP A 50 -18.52 -12.27 -5.02
CA TRP A 50 -17.82 -11.32 -4.16
C TRP A 50 -16.60 -11.93 -3.47
N PRO A 51 -15.56 -11.11 -3.17
CA PRO A 51 -15.09 -9.95 -3.93
C PRO A 51 -14.18 -10.35 -5.12
N TYR A 52 -13.66 -11.59 -5.10
CA TYR A 52 -12.84 -12.19 -6.16
C TYR A 52 -13.45 -13.50 -6.63
N GLY A 53 -14.58 -13.38 -7.34
CA GLY A 53 -15.27 -14.52 -7.93
C GLY A 53 -14.47 -15.19 -9.06
N ARG A 54 -14.73 -16.47 -9.30
CA ARG A 54 -14.15 -17.20 -10.46
C ARG A 54 -14.87 -16.92 -11.78
N ILE A 55 -15.82 -15.98 -11.76
CA ILE A 55 -16.66 -15.67 -12.92
C ILE A 55 -15.95 -14.63 -13.77
N ALA A 56 -15.48 -15.07 -14.93
CA ALA A 56 -15.08 -14.16 -15.99
C ALA A 56 -16.35 -13.63 -16.68
N TYR A 57 -16.85 -12.48 -16.23
CA TYR A 57 -17.99 -11.82 -16.86
C TYR A 57 -17.68 -11.49 -18.32
N HIS A 58 -18.60 -11.86 -19.21
CA HIS A 58 -18.53 -11.44 -20.61
C HIS A 58 -19.34 -10.17 -20.78
N PHE A 59 -18.75 -9.15 -21.38
CA PHE A 59 -19.44 -7.89 -21.68
C PHE A 59 -19.83 -7.84 -23.15
N LYS A 60 -21.00 -7.29 -23.44
CA LYS A 60 -21.54 -7.10 -24.79
C LYS A 60 -22.03 -5.67 -24.92
N TYR A 61 -21.69 -5.03 -26.03
CA TYR A 61 -22.25 -3.74 -26.40
C TYR A 61 -23.50 -3.94 -27.28
N LEU A 62 -24.57 -3.22 -26.95
CA LEU A 62 -25.86 -3.19 -27.63
C LEU A 62 -26.12 -1.77 -28.10
N ASP A 63 -25.90 -1.55 -29.40
CA ASP A 63 -26.07 -0.24 -30.05
C ASP A 63 -27.47 0.36 -29.83
N GLN A 64 -28.52 -0.48 -29.90
CA GLN A 64 -29.89 -0.01 -29.70
C GLN A 64 -30.22 0.42 -28.26
N ASP A 65 -29.39 0.05 -27.29
CA ASP A 65 -29.54 0.43 -25.88
C ASP A 65 -28.61 1.61 -25.52
N HIS A 66 -27.83 2.13 -26.49
CA HIS A 66 -26.99 3.30 -26.31
C HIS A 66 -27.76 4.60 -26.58
N ASP A 67 -27.53 5.59 -25.73
CA ASP A 67 -28.03 6.95 -25.90
C ASP A 67 -27.13 7.73 -26.88
N SER A 68 -27.45 7.74 -28.17
CA SER A 68 -26.69 8.44 -29.22
C SER A 68 -26.96 9.95 -29.33
N ARG A 69 -27.65 10.54 -28.34
CA ARG A 69 -27.85 12.00 -28.32
C ARG A 69 -26.52 12.70 -28.01
N ALA A 70 -26.40 13.94 -28.46
CA ALA A 70 -25.26 14.77 -28.12
C ALA A 70 -25.13 14.94 -26.60
N LYS A 71 -23.93 14.67 -26.10
CA LYS A 71 -23.51 14.74 -24.69
C LYS A 71 -22.51 15.89 -24.56
N ASN A 72 -22.45 16.51 -23.39
CA ASN A 72 -21.46 17.53 -23.07
C ASN A 72 -20.70 17.12 -21.81
N PHE A 73 -19.45 16.74 -21.95
CA PHE A 73 -18.64 16.20 -20.88
C PHE A 73 -17.29 16.91 -20.83
N LEU A 74 -16.97 17.55 -19.69
CA LEU A 74 -15.72 18.28 -19.47
C LEU A 74 -15.40 19.29 -20.60
N GLY A 75 -16.43 19.92 -21.16
CA GLY A 75 -16.30 20.90 -22.26
C GLY A 75 -16.24 20.30 -23.67
N HIS A 76 -16.19 18.97 -23.79
CA HIS A 76 -16.31 18.27 -25.07
C HIS A 76 -17.77 17.99 -25.39
N SER A 77 -18.19 18.26 -26.63
CA SER A 77 -19.56 18.05 -27.08
C SER A 77 -19.60 17.17 -28.33
N GLY A 78 -20.52 16.20 -28.35
CA GLY A 78 -20.68 15.28 -29.48
C GLY A 78 -21.50 14.06 -29.11
N ASP A 79 -21.64 13.11 -30.03
CA ASP A 79 -22.16 11.79 -29.71
C ASP A 79 -21.05 10.95 -29.05
N LEU A 80 -20.76 11.27 -27.78
CA LEU A 80 -19.66 10.67 -27.04
C LEU A 80 -20.04 9.28 -26.54
N ASP A 81 -19.18 8.30 -26.77
CA ASP A 81 -19.32 6.97 -26.18
C ASP A 81 -18.43 6.78 -24.95
N GLY A 82 -18.47 5.59 -24.34
CA GLY A 82 -17.66 5.30 -23.17
C GLY A 82 -16.14 5.39 -23.42
N ALA A 83 -15.66 5.07 -24.63
CA ALA A 83 -14.25 5.17 -24.97
C ALA A 83 -13.81 6.64 -25.10
N ASP A 84 -14.67 7.48 -25.67
CA ASP A 84 -14.44 8.93 -25.75
C ASP A 84 -14.33 9.54 -24.35
N ILE A 85 -15.23 9.17 -23.43
CA ILE A 85 -15.19 9.64 -22.03
C ILE A 85 -13.86 9.27 -21.37
N ILE A 86 -13.41 8.01 -21.50
CA ILE A 86 -12.14 7.57 -20.90
C ILE A 86 -10.97 8.36 -21.48
N LYS A 87 -10.97 8.58 -22.79
CA LYS A 87 -9.93 9.38 -23.44
C LYS A 87 -9.90 10.82 -22.91
N ILE A 88 -11.05 11.48 -22.84
CA ILE A 88 -11.17 12.84 -22.31
C ILE A 88 -10.64 12.88 -20.86
N ILE A 89 -11.04 11.93 -20.02
CA ILE A 89 -10.55 11.83 -18.63
C ILE A 89 -9.02 11.70 -18.59
N CYS A 90 -8.42 10.84 -19.42
CA CYS A 90 -6.96 10.69 -19.47
C CYS A 90 -6.24 11.96 -19.94
N ASP A 91 -6.89 12.80 -20.74
CA ASP A 91 -6.31 14.06 -21.22
C ASP A 91 -6.36 15.18 -20.16
N GLU A 92 -7.13 15.01 -19.07
CA GLU A 92 -7.23 15.99 -17.98
C GLU A 92 -6.02 16.00 -17.05
N GLU A 93 -5.52 17.19 -16.73
CA GLU A 93 -4.43 17.37 -15.75
C GLU A 93 -4.83 16.89 -14.34
N SER A 94 -6.11 17.02 -13.98
CA SER A 94 -6.63 16.50 -12.70
C SER A 94 -6.43 14.99 -12.58
N THR A 95 -6.57 14.23 -13.68
CA THR A 95 -6.30 12.79 -13.72
C THR A 95 -4.83 12.48 -13.53
N ALA A 96 -3.95 13.19 -14.24
CA ALA A 96 -2.50 13.03 -14.10
C ALA A 96 -2.05 13.27 -12.65
N ARG A 97 -2.57 14.34 -12.01
CA ARG A 97 -2.28 14.70 -10.62
C ARG A 97 -2.80 13.67 -9.64
N PHE A 98 -4.03 13.18 -9.84
CA PHE A 98 -4.63 12.16 -8.99
C PHE A 98 -3.83 10.86 -9.01
N ILE A 99 -3.44 10.39 -10.20
CA ILE A 99 -2.60 9.19 -10.36
C ILE A 99 -1.21 9.42 -9.75
N ALA A 100 -0.56 10.54 -10.07
CA ALA A 100 0.76 10.88 -9.53
C ALA A 100 0.77 10.88 -7.99
N ARG A 101 -0.26 11.46 -7.38
CA ARG A 101 -0.38 11.52 -5.92
C ARG A 101 -0.69 10.17 -5.30
N HIS A 102 -1.46 9.29 -5.95
CA HIS A 102 -1.62 7.89 -5.52
C HIS A 102 -0.30 7.12 -5.57
N LEU A 103 0.46 7.24 -6.67
CA LEU A 103 1.76 6.59 -6.80
C LEU A 103 2.75 7.09 -5.74
N TYR A 104 2.78 8.40 -5.50
CA TYR A 104 3.61 8.99 -4.45
C TYR A 104 3.18 8.50 -3.06
N HIS A 105 1.88 8.50 -2.78
CA HIS A 105 1.32 8.03 -1.52
C HIS A 105 1.66 6.57 -1.22
N PHE A 106 1.57 5.73 -2.24
CA PHE A 106 1.81 4.30 -2.13
C PHE A 106 3.30 3.97 -1.96
N PHE A 107 4.19 4.59 -2.75
CA PHE A 107 5.60 4.19 -2.81
C PHE A 107 6.57 5.06 -2.02
N VAL A 108 6.24 6.32 -1.72
CA VAL A 108 7.22 7.30 -1.20
C VAL A 108 6.90 7.70 0.23
N ALA A 109 5.73 8.30 0.47
CA ALA A 109 5.38 8.88 1.76
C ALA A 109 3.87 8.93 1.95
N ASP A 110 3.41 8.78 3.19
CA ASP A 110 2.00 8.93 3.49
C ASP A 110 1.52 10.36 3.21
N GLU A 111 0.43 10.45 2.45
CA GLU A 111 -0.35 11.65 2.17
C GLU A 111 -1.54 11.73 3.14
N VAL A 112 -2.20 12.88 3.15
CA VAL A 112 -3.53 13.01 3.78
C VAL A 112 -4.56 12.13 3.04
N PRO A 113 -5.71 11.79 3.66
CA PRO A 113 -6.75 11.01 3.00
C PRO A 113 -7.18 11.63 1.65
N VAL A 114 -7.45 10.77 0.66
CA VAL A 114 -7.82 11.15 -0.72
C VAL A 114 -8.91 12.22 -0.80
N PRO A 115 -10.00 12.17 0.01
CA PRO A 115 -11.04 13.20 -0.03
C PRO A 115 -10.55 14.62 0.27
N SER A 116 -9.42 14.77 0.96
CA SER A 116 -8.84 16.07 1.32
C SER A 116 -7.87 16.63 0.28
N TRP A 117 -7.61 15.92 -0.82
CA TRP A 117 -6.55 16.27 -1.77
C TRP A 117 -6.77 17.58 -2.54
N ASN A 118 -8.02 18.01 -2.69
CA ASN A 118 -8.32 19.30 -3.33
C ASN A 118 -8.15 20.49 -2.39
N GLU A 119 -8.21 20.26 -1.08
CA GLU A 119 -8.06 21.31 -0.07
C GLU A 119 -6.62 21.41 0.42
N ILE A 120 -5.93 20.26 0.48
CA ILE A 120 -4.58 20.13 1.01
C ILE A 120 -3.67 19.68 -0.13
N GLY A 121 -2.73 20.56 -0.52
CA GLY A 121 -1.72 20.27 -1.53
C GLY A 121 -0.85 19.05 -1.18
N PRO A 122 -0.15 18.48 -2.16
CA PRO A 122 0.73 17.33 -1.94
C PRO A 122 1.89 17.70 -1.03
N ARG A 123 2.44 16.69 -0.35
CA ARG A 123 3.56 16.83 0.58
C ARG A 123 4.85 17.26 -0.12
N ASP A 124 5.05 16.82 -1.35
CA ASP A 124 6.19 17.15 -2.22
C ASP A 124 5.63 17.56 -3.58
N VAL A 125 5.53 18.88 -3.81
CA VAL A 125 4.90 19.42 -5.02
C VAL A 125 5.77 19.10 -6.23
N GLU A 126 7.08 19.25 -6.10
CA GLU A 126 8.05 19.01 -7.17
C GLU A 126 8.02 17.55 -7.64
N ALA A 127 7.91 16.58 -6.73
CA ALA A 127 7.76 15.17 -7.09
C ALA A 127 6.47 14.90 -7.88
N ILE A 128 5.35 15.53 -7.51
CA ILE A 128 4.08 15.39 -8.24
C ILE A 128 4.18 16.02 -9.63
N GLU A 129 4.77 17.21 -9.76
CA GLU A 129 4.98 17.85 -11.07
C GLU A 129 5.85 16.99 -12.00
N GLU A 130 6.92 16.38 -11.49
CA GLU A 130 7.79 15.48 -12.27
C GLU A 130 7.03 14.25 -12.81
N LEU A 131 6.13 13.69 -11.99
CA LEU A 131 5.29 12.56 -12.37
C LEU A 131 4.18 12.96 -13.35
N VAL A 132 3.57 14.13 -13.17
CA VAL A 132 2.56 14.68 -14.10
C VAL A 132 3.19 14.99 -15.46
N GLN A 133 4.38 15.58 -15.49
CA GLN A 133 5.12 15.82 -16.72
C GLN A 133 5.42 14.50 -17.44
N THR A 134 5.89 13.48 -16.70
CA THR A 134 6.12 12.14 -17.25
C THR A 134 4.85 11.52 -17.82
N TYR A 135 3.70 11.69 -17.15
CA TYR A 135 2.41 11.18 -17.61
C TYR A 135 2.08 11.71 -19.01
N PHE A 136 2.19 13.01 -19.25
CA PHE A 136 1.91 13.60 -20.57
C PHE A 136 3.00 13.30 -21.61
N ASP A 137 4.28 13.41 -21.24
CA ASP A 137 5.40 13.17 -22.17
C ASP A 137 5.44 11.73 -22.71
N SER A 138 4.94 10.78 -21.92
CA SER A 138 4.89 9.36 -22.26
C SER A 138 3.56 8.91 -22.86
N ASN A 139 2.64 9.84 -23.15
CA ASN A 139 1.28 9.52 -23.61
C ASN A 139 0.55 8.58 -22.64
N HIS A 140 0.52 8.99 -21.36
CA HIS A 140 -0.21 8.39 -20.24
C HIS A 140 0.30 7.01 -19.80
N ASP A 141 1.58 6.68 -20.05
CA ASP A 141 2.16 5.38 -19.67
C ASP A 141 2.56 5.33 -18.19
N LEU A 142 1.80 4.57 -17.40
CA LEU A 142 2.08 4.33 -15.99
C LEU A 142 3.44 3.63 -15.76
N SER A 143 3.90 2.81 -16.71
CA SER A 143 5.22 2.16 -16.59
C SER A 143 6.34 3.19 -16.61
N SER A 144 6.20 4.22 -17.43
CA SER A 144 7.13 5.35 -17.49
C SER A 144 7.07 6.19 -16.20
N MET A 145 5.89 6.46 -15.66
CA MET A 145 5.75 7.13 -14.36
C MET A 145 6.45 6.37 -13.23
N LEU A 146 6.26 5.05 -13.15
CA LEU A 146 6.91 4.19 -12.15
C LEU A 146 8.44 4.18 -12.31
N LYS A 147 8.93 4.15 -13.56
CA LYS A 147 10.38 4.27 -13.83
C LYS A 147 10.94 5.61 -13.36
N THR A 148 10.24 6.71 -13.63
CA THR A 148 10.62 8.04 -13.12
C THR A 148 10.63 8.02 -11.59
N LEU A 149 9.55 7.57 -10.95
CA LEU A 149 9.42 7.49 -9.50
C LEU A 149 10.58 6.72 -8.85
N PHE A 150 10.86 5.48 -9.27
CA PHE A 150 11.90 4.65 -8.64
C PHE A 150 13.33 5.11 -8.95
N ASN A 151 13.52 5.94 -9.97
CA ASN A 151 14.82 6.51 -10.34
C ASN A 151 15.01 7.96 -9.88
N SER A 152 13.99 8.60 -9.31
CA SER A 152 14.03 10.00 -8.93
C SER A 152 14.94 10.26 -7.72
N GLY A 153 15.34 11.53 -7.60
CA GLY A 153 16.09 11.99 -6.43
C GLY A 153 15.27 11.95 -5.14
N PHE A 154 13.97 12.27 -5.23
CA PHE A 154 13.09 12.26 -4.06
C PHE A 154 12.93 10.85 -3.48
N PHE A 155 12.75 9.82 -4.32
CA PHE A 155 12.57 8.44 -3.86
C PHE A 155 13.80 7.89 -3.14
N ARG A 156 15.00 8.22 -3.64
CA ARG A 156 16.28 7.78 -3.05
C ARG A 156 16.77 8.64 -1.90
N SER A 157 16.08 9.74 -1.60
CA SER A 157 16.53 10.68 -0.57
C SER A 157 16.31 10.12 0.84
N ASP A 158 17.19 10.49 1.77
CA ASP A 158 16.99 10.22 3.20
C ASP A 158 15.73 10.93 3.76
N ARG A 159 15.14 11.89 3.03
CA ARG A 159 13.90 12.57 3.43
C ARG A 159 12.67 11.67 3.29
N SER A 160 12.73 10.67 2.42
CA SER A 160 11.63 9.72 2.15
C SER A 160 11.68 8.50 3.07
N ARG A 161 12.82 8.27 3.75
CA ARG A 161 12.96 7.19 4.73
C ARG A 161 12.02 7.39 5.91
N TYR A 162 11.33 6.32 6.31
CA TYR A 162 10.35 6.36 7.40
C TYR A 162 9.34 7.48 7.20
N LYS A 163 8.77 7.55 5.99
CA LYS A 163 7.62 8.44 5.70
C LYS A 163 6.35 7.68 5.41
N LYS A 164 6.43 6.35 5.35
CA LYS A 164 5.27 5.48 5.18
C LYS A 164 5.10 4.57 6.38
N VAL A 165 3.86 4.44 6.86
CA VAL A 165 3.48 3.37 7.79
C VAL A 165 3.29 2.09 6.99
N LYS A 166 3.98 1.02 7.37
CA LYS A 166 3.80 -0.29 6.73
C LYS A 166 2.37 -0.77 6.92
N GLY A 167 1.71 -1.16 5.84
CA GLY A 167 0.42 -1.86 5.94
C GLY A 167 0.57 -3.15 6.76
N PRO A 168 -0.48 -3.64 7.44
CA PRO A 168 -0.36 -4.85 8.25
C PRO A 168 0.19 -6.07 7.52
N ALA A 169 -0.19 -6.27 6.25
CA ALA A 169 0.33 -7.37 5.44
C ALA A 169 1.83 -7.21 5.16
N GLU A 170 2.27 -6.00 4.77
CA GLU A 170 3.68 -5.69 4.53
C GLU A 170 4.51 -5.91 5.80
N PHE A 171 4.03 -5.39 6.93
CA PHE A 171 4.67 -5.55 8.23
C PHE A 171 4.82 -7.02 8.63
N ALA A 172 3.72 -7.77 8.61
CA ALA A 172 3.72 -9.18 9.02
C ALA A 172 4.58 -10.03 8.10
N VAL A 173 4.49 -9.84 6.77
CA VAL A 173 5.33 -10.55 5.79
C VAL A 173 6.80 -10.20 5.97
N GLY A 174 7.14 -8.95 6.27
CA GLY A 174 8.51 -8.54 6.57
C GLY A 174 9.08 -9.29 7.78
N VAL A 175 8.33 -9.36 8.87
CA VAL A 175 8.70 -10.11 10.08
C VAL A 175 8.84 -11.61 9.79
N LEU A 176 7.88 -12.22 9.08
CA LEU A 176 7.92 -13.64 8.74
C LEU A 176 9.08 -14.00 7.81
N LYS A 177 9.48 -13.08 6.92
CA LYS A 177 10.69 -13.24 6.08
C LYS A 177 11.96 -13.23 6.91
N ILE A 178 12.06 -12.35 7.90
CA ILE A 178 13.20 -12.31 8.82
C ILE A 178 13.24 -13.59 9.66
N SER A 179 12.11 -14.02 10.21
CA SER A 179 12.06 -15.22 11.04
C SER A 179 12.24 -16.51 10.24
N LYS A 180 11.93 -16.51 8.94
CA LYS A 180 11.87 -17.71 8.09
C LYS A 180 11.03 -18.82 8.75
N GLU A 181 9.94 -18.46 9.45
CA GLU A 181 9.03 -19.42 10.10
C GLU A 181 8.42 -20.37 9.05
N PHE A 182 8.18 -19.87 7.85
CA PHE A 182 7.59 -20.64 6.76
C PHE A 182 8.45 -20.60 5.49
N ASP A 183 8.62 -21.76 4.87
CA ASP A 183 9.22 -21.95 3.54
C ASP A 183 8.17 -22.30 2.47
N VAL A 184 7.09 -22.99 2.87
CA VAL A 184 5.98 -23.39 2.01
C VAL A 184 4.62 -23.11 2.66
N PRO A 185 3.56 -22.88 1.86
CA PRO A 185 2.21 -22.71 2.37
C PRO A 185 1.73 -23.91 3.20
N ASN A 186 1.32 -23.67 4.45
CA ASN A 186 0.77 -24.70 5.33
C ASN A 186 -0.32 -24.14 6.26
N ARG A 187 -0.97 -25.02 7.04
CA ARG A 187 -2.10 -24.64 7.92
C ARG A 187 -1.70 -23.75 9.11
N ASP A 188 -0.43 -23.78 9.51
CA ASP A 188 0.07 -23.00 10.63
C ASP A 188 0.19 -21.50 10.27
N MET A 189 0.03 -21.16 8.99
CA MET A 189 -0.13 -19.77 8.53
C MET A 189 -1.50 -19.17 8.86
N ILE A 190 -2.54 -19.98 9.13
CA ILE A 190 -3.91 -19.47 9.36
C ILE A 190 -3.99 -18.54 10.58
N PRO A 191 -3.40 -18.87 11.74
CA PRO A 191 -3.30 -17.93 12.86
C PRO A 191 -2.60 -16.62 12.49
N LYS A 192 -1.51 -16.68 11.69
CA LYS A 192 -0.77 -15.49 11.27
C LYS A 192 -1.59 -14.60 10.35
N TYR A 193 -2.33 -15.20 9.41
CA TYR A 193 -3.32 -14.49 8.59
C TYR A 193 -4.37 -13.76 9.45
N ARG A 194 -4.91 -14.42 10.48
CA ARG A 194 -5.89 -13.78 11.38
C ARG A 194 -5.32 -12.59 12.14
N GLN A 195 -4.05 -12.66 12.56
CA GLN A 195 -3.35 -11.55 13.21
C GLN A 195 -3.24 -10.34 12.27
N ILE A 196 -2.99 -10.53 10.97
CA ILE A 196 -3.00 -9.43 9.98
C ILE A 196 -4.39 -8.78 9.93
N GLY A 197 -5.46 -9.58 9.99
CA GLY A 197 -6.83 -9.08 10.10
C GLY A 197 -7.09 -8.25 11.36
N TRP A 198 -6.57 -8.67 12.52
CA TRP A 198 -6.69 -7.92 13.78
C TRP A 198 -5.95 -6.58 13.76
N MET A 199 -4.91 -6.46 12.94
CA MET A 199 -4.22 -5.19 12.67
C MET A 199 -4.97 -4.28 11.69
N GLY A 200 -6.08 -4.74 11.11
CA GLY A 200 -6.98 -3.95 10.25
C GLY A 200 -6.96 -4.32 8.76
N GLN A 201 -6.16 -5.30 8.33
CA GLN A 201 -6.09 -5.68 6.92
C GLN A 201 -6.41 -7.16 6.70
N GLU A 202 -7.68 -7.48 6.51
CA GLU A 202 -8.05 -8.82 6.07
C GLU A 202 -7.70 -9.00 4.57
N LEU A 203 -6.82 -9.94 4.25
CA LEU A 203 -6.34 -10.10 2.87
C LEU A 203 -7.49 -10.49 1.94
N ASN A 204 -7.54 -9.85 0.77
CA ASN A 204 -8.61 -10.02 -0.22
C ASN A 204 -10.01 -9.58 0.24
N ASN A 205 -10.10 -8.82 1.34
CA ASN A 205 -11.37 -8.28 1.84
C ASN A 205 -11.23 -6.78 2.16
N PRO A 206 -11.07 -5.91 1.15
CA PRO A 206 -11.04 -4.47 1.38
C PRO A 206 -12.39 -3.96 1.91
N PRO A 207 -12.40 -2.91 2.76
CA PRO A 207 -13.63 -2.38 3.36
C PRO A 207 -14.57 -1.71 2.35
N SER A 208 -14.07 -1.23 1.21
CA SER A 208 -14.86 -0.61 0.16
C SER A 208 -14.24 -0.85 -1.23
N VAL A 209 -14.90 -0.36 -2.28
CA VAL A 209 -14.39 -0.38 -3.66
C VAL A 209 -13.14 0.50 -3.85
N GLU A 210 -12.86 1.40 -2.91
CA GLU A 210 -11.65 2.25 -2.89
C GLU A 210 -10.42 1.48 -2.39
N GLY A 211 -10.61 0.27 -1.86
CA GLY A 211 -9.53 -0.54 -1.29
C GLY A 211 -9.36 -0.33 0.20
N TRP A 212 -8.13 -0.49 0.69
CA TRP A 212 -7.79 -0.19 2.09
C TRP A 212 -7.24 1.22 2.20
N HIS A 213 -7.58 1.89 3.30
CA HIS A 213 -6.95 3.17 3.63
C HIS A 213 -5.48 2.95 4.00
N GLU A 214 -4.66 3.98 3.81
CA GLU A 214 -3.21 3.90 4.00
C GLU A 214 -2.68 4.83 5.10
N GLY A 215 -1.40 4.68 5.42
CA GLY A 215 -0.68 5.55 6.34
C GLY A 215 -1.12 5.45 7.80
N GLN A 216 -1.37 6.60 8.42
CA GLN A 216 -1.63 6.68 9.86
C GLN A 216 -2.88 5.92 10.31
N GLU A 217 -3.82 5.65 9.40
CA GLU A 217 -5.02 4.87 9.71
C GLU A 217 -4.71 3.42 10.10
N TRP A 218 -3.55 2.90 9.72
CA TRP A 218 -3.06 1.61 10.19
C TRP A 218 -2.69 1.57 11.67
N ILE A 219 -2.53 2.74 12.31
CA ILE A 219 -2.08 2.86 13.69
C ILE A 219 -3.23 3.38 14.56
N ASN A 220 -3.78 2.48 15.36
CA ASN A 220 -4.58 2.80 16.53
C ASN A 220 -4.06 2.00 17.73
N THR A 221 -4.53 2.31 18.94
CA THR A 221 -4.05 1.67 20.17
C THR A 221 -4.11 0.14 20.12
N GLY A 222 -5.18 -0.43 19.54
CA GLY A 222 -5.33 -1.89 19.41
C GLY A 222 -4.39 -2.48 18.37
N ALA A 223 -4.39 -1.93 17.15
CA ALA A 223 -3.55 -2.40 16.06
C ALA A 223 -2.06 -2.31 16.41
N LEU A 224 -1.63 -1.26 17.12
CA LEU A 224 -0.23 -1.12 17.54
C LEU A 224 0.20 -2.22 18.51
N ILE A 225 -0.65 -2.59 19.48
CA ILE A 225 -0.38 -3.69 20.42
C ILE A 225 -0.26 -5.01 19.65
N GLU A 226 -1.17 -5.29 18.72
CA GLU A 226 -1.11 -6.51 17.89
C GLU A 226 0.18 -6.57 17.05
N ARG A 227 0.60 -5.45 16.46
CA ARG A 227 1.85 -5.37 15.69
C ARG A 227 3.08 -5.62 16.55
N ILE A 228 3.15 -5.02 17.73
CA ILE A 228 4.23 -5.24 18.70
C ILE A 228 4.26 -6.70 19.13
N ASN A 229 3.11 -7.28 19.49
CA ASN A 229 3.00 -8.67 19.90
C ASN A 229 3.46 -9.62 18.79
N PHE A 230 3.04 -9.37 17.55
CA PHE A 230 3.42 -10.18 16.40
C PHE A 230 4.93 -10.18 16.15
N ALA A 231 5.56 -8.99 16.09
CA ALA A 231 7.01 -8.89 15.93
C ALA A 231 7.76 -9.52 17.11
N SER A 232 7.29 -9.26 18.33
CA SER A 232 7.89 -9.78 19.56
C SER A 232 7.83 -11.32 19.64
N GLU A 233 6.72 -11.93 19.22
CA GLU A 233 6.54 -13.38 19.13
C GLU A 233 7.51 -13.97 18.10
N GLN A 234 7.54 -13.41 16.89
CA GLN A 234 8.28 -13.98 15.76
C GLN A 234 9.78 -13.79 15.86
N LEU A 235 10.22 -12.59 16.24
CA LEU A 235 11.63 -12.25 16.39
C LEU A 235 12.22 -12.77 17.70
N GLY A 236 11.38 -13.02 18.71
CA GLY A 236 11.80 -13.63 19.98
C GLY A 236 11.88 -15.16 19.94
N ASN A 237 11.31 -15.80 18.92
CA ASN A 237 11.29 -17.26 18.80
C ASN A 237 12.63 -17.79 18.27
N LYS A 238 13.49 -18.25 19.19
CA LYS A 238 14.80 -18.82 18.88
C LYS A 238 14.75 -20.15 18.11
N GLN A 239 13.57 -20.77 17.95
CA GLN A 239 13.42 -21.99 17.18
C GLN A 239 13.31 -21.71 15.68
N ASN A 240 12.86 -20.50 15.32
CA ASN A 240 12.73 -20.05 13.94
C ASN A 240 14.09 -20.04 13.20
N PRO A 241 14.20 -20.66 12.02
CA PRO A 241 15.48 -20.78 11.31
C PRO A 241 16.18 -19.45 11.03
N GLY A 242 15.42 -18.44 10.59
CA GLY A 242 15.96 -17.12 10.27
C GLY A 242 16.44 -16.37 11.51
N ILE A 243 15.81 -16.58 12.67
CA ILE A 243 16.26 -15.98 13.93
C ILE A 243 17.56 -16.65 14.41
N LYS A 244 17.70 -17.97 14.28
CA LYS A 244 18.96 -18.67 14.59
C LYS A 244 20.12 -18.18 13.73
N GLU A 245 19.89 -18.07 12.43
CA GLU A 245 20.87 -17.56 11.46
C GLU A 245 21.25 -16.12 11.80
N LEU A 246 20.25 -15.26 12.01
CA LEU A 246 20.46 -13.85 12.37
C LEU A 246 21.29 -13.69 13.66
N ILE A 247 20.97 -14.43 14.72
CA ILE A 247 21.72 -14.39 15.98
C ILE A 247 23.15 -14.86 15.75
N SER A 248 23.33 -15.99 15.06
CA SER A 248 24.65 -16.56 14.76
C SER A 248 25.50 -15.55 13.98
N ASP A 249 24.94 -14.92 12.94
CA ASP A 249 25.65 -13.95 12.12
C ASP A 249 26.08 -12.73 12.96
N ILE A 250 25.20 -12.21 13.81
CA ILE A 250 25.52 -11.09 14.71
C ILE A 250 26.62 -11.50 15.68
N GLU A 251 26.53 -12.68 16.30
CA GLU A 251 27.53 -13.21 17.24
C GLU A 251 28.89 -13.49 16.59
N THR A 252 28.97 -13.69 15.27
CA THR A 252 30.28 -13.75 14.58
C THR A 252 30.93 -12.39 14.39
N CYS A 253 30.14 -11.32 14.43
CA CYS A 253 30.60 -9.94 14.26
C CYS A 253 30.93 -9.24 15.58
N ILE A 254 30.52 -9.81 16.72
CA ILE A 254 30.76 -9.27 18.06
C ILE A 254 31.52 -10.27 18.94
N SER A 255 32.37 -9.75 19.80
CA SER A 255 33.10 -10.46 20.83
C SER A 255 32.48 -10.19 22.21
N ASN A 256 32.83 -10.99 23.21
CA ASN A 256 32.39 -10.73 24.60
C ASN A 256 32.99 -9.47 25.21
N GLU A 257 34.01 -8.88 24.58
CA GLU A 257 34.59 -7.59 24.98
C GLU A 257 33.81 -6.41 24.37
N ASP A 258 32.96 -6.67 23.36
CA ASP A 258 32.14 -5.65 22.73
C ASP A 258 31.01 -5.20 23.65
N GLY A 259 30.93 -3.88 23.84
CA GLY A 259 29.94 -3.25 24.70
C GLY A 259 28.52 -3.28 24.13
N PRO A 260 27.52 -2.89 24.93
CA PRO A 260 26.11 -2.81 24.52
C PRO A 260 25.87 -1.98 23.26
N GLU A 261 26.64 -0.91 23.06
CA GLU A 261 26.53 -0.03 21.90
C GLU A 261 26.90 -0.76 20.59
N GLN A 262 28.02 -1.47 20.59
CA GLN A 262 28.47 -2.26 19.44
C GLN A 262 27.49 -3.40 19.13
N THR A 263 26.89 -4.02 20.16
CA THR A 263 25.82 -5.01 19.99
C THR A 263 24.62 -4.39 19.27
N LEU A 264 24.15 -3.21 19.73
CA LEU A 264 23.02 -2.52 19.11
C LEU A 264 23.30 -2.15 17.65
N ASP A 265 24.46 -1.56 17.36
CA ASP A 265 24.81 -1.13 16.01
C ASP A 265 24.91 -2.31 15.04
N THR A 266 25.45 -3.44 15.50
CA THR A 266 25.49 -4.68 14.71
C THR A 266 24.07 -5.20 14.45
N CYS A 267 23.21 -5.25 15.47
CA CYS A 267 21.81 -5.63 15.30
C CYS A 267 21.07 -4.72 14.30
N LEU A 268 21.32 -3.40 14.33
CA LEU A 268 20.70 -2.44 13.41
C LEU A 268 21.08 -2.71 11.95
N ILE A 269 22.35 -3.05 11.69
CA ILE A 269 22.84 -3.40 10.35
C ILE A 269 22.14 -4.66 9.85
N HIS A 270 22.15 -5.73 10.65
CA HIS A 270 21.58 -7.03 10.29
C HIS A 270 20.05 -7.02 10.17
N MET A 271 19.36 -6.11 10.87
CA MET A 271 17.91 -5.89 10.77
C MET A 271 17.49 -4.99 9.59
N GLY A 272 18.39 -4.76 8.62
CA GLY A 272 18.10 -3.97 7.43
C GLY A 272 18.59 -2.51 7.50
N SER A 273 19.69 -2.26 8.22
CA SER A 273 20.29 -0.92 8.36
C SER A 273 19.30 0.12 8.88
N LEU A 274 18.67 -0.20 10.01
CA LEU A 274 17.71 0.67 10.69
C LEU A 274 18.43 1.91 11.26
N LYS A 275 17.83 3.10 11.08
CA LYS A 275 18.28 4.35 11.70
C LYS A 275 17.26 4.73 12.77
N LEU A 276 17.61 4.57 14.05
CA LEU A 276 16.71 4.90 15.16
C LEU A 276 16.72 6.38 15.49
N SER A 277 15.61 6.88 16.02
CA SER A 277 15.57 8.13 16.79
C SER A 277 16.39 8.02 18.08
N GLU A 278 16.84 9.16 18.61
CA GLU A 278 17.61 9.22 19.87
C GLU A 278 16.85 8.56 21.03
N ASP A 279 15.54 8.79 21.13
CA ASP A 279 14.70 8.20 22.19
C ASP A 279 14.68 6.66 22.09
N SER A 280 14.46 6.13 20.88
CA SER A 280 14.40 4.68 20.64
C SER A 280 15.77 4.03 20.84
N ARG A 281 16.84 4.69 20.38
CA ARG A 281 18.22 4.23 20.60
C ARG A 281 18.55 4.18 22.09
N SER A 282 18.27 5.25 22.82
CA SER A 282 18.56 5.34 24.26
C SER A 282 17.80 4.28 25.06
N ALA A 283 16.52 4.05 24.74
CA ALA A 283 15.72 3.02 25.41
C ALA A 283 16.28 1.60 25.21
N ILE A 284 16.70 1.27 23.98
CA ILE A 284 17.26 -0.06 23.68
C ILE A 284 18.67 -0.20 24.28
N LEU A 285 19.48 0.87 24.28
CA LEU A 285 20.80 0.85 24.87
C LEU A 285 20.73 0.64 26.39
N ASN A 286 19.84 1.35 27.09
CA ASN A 286 19.58 1.15 28.52
C ASN A 286 19.20 -0.30 28.85
N TYR A 287 18.38 -0.92 27.99
CA TYR A 287 18.08 -2.35 28.11
C TYR A 287 19.32 -3.21 27.91
N ALA A 288 20.10 -2.97 26.85
CA ALA A 288 21.28 -3.74 26.51
C ALA A 288 22.37 -3.67 27.59
N GLU A 289 22.54 -2.52 28.25
CA GLU A 289 23.44 -2.31 29.39
C GLU A 289 23.05 -3.12 30.63
N SER A 290 21.75 -3.40 30.81
CA SER A 290 21.26 -4.20 31.93
C SER A 290 21.52 -5.70 31.79
N ILE A 291 21.93 -6.16 30.60
CA ILE A 291 22.14 -7.58 30.28
C ILE A 291 23.63 -7.88 30.14
N LEU A 292 24.13 -8.76 31.02
CA LEU A 292 25.55 -9.14 31.04
C LEU A 292 25.90 -10.15 29.94
N ASP A 293 25.01 -11.12 29.68
CA ASP A 293 25.25 -12.17 28.69
C ASP A 293 25.05 -11.65 27.25
N THR A 294 26.04 -11.85 26.40
CA THR A 294 26.04 -11.35 25.01
C THR A 294 24.89 -11.95 24.20
N HIS A 295 24.62 -13.25 24.34
CA HIS A 295 23.56 -13.94 23.61
C HIS A 295 22.16 -13.45 24.03
N GLU A 296 21.92 -13.31 25.33
CA GLU A 296 20.69 -12.71 25.86
C GLU A 296 20.53 -11.26 25.41
N ARG A 297 21.62 -10.49 25.38
CA ARG A 297 21.60 -9.10 24.89
C ARG A 297 21.20 -9.02 23.43
N VAL A 298 21.83 -9.81 22.55
CA VAL A 298 21.52 -9.86 21.11
C VAL A 298 20.05 -10.22 20.91
N THR A 299 19.59 -11.30 21.53
CA THR A 299 18.21 -11.79 21.36
C THR A 299 17.17 -10.79 21.87
N GLY A 300 17.45 -10.12 22.99
CA GLY A 300 16.61 -9.06 23.53
C GLY A 300 16.56 -7.82 22.64
N VAL A 301 17.71 -7.38 22.12
CA VAL A 301 17.80 -6.22 21.21
C VAL A 301 17.03 -6.48 19.91
N ILE A 302 17.20 -7.64 19.26
CA ILE A 302 16.46 -8.01 18.04
C ILE A 302 14.94 -7.92 18.27
N ARG A 303 14.48 -8.46 19.39
CA ARG A 303 13.06 -8.45 19.78
C ARG A 303 12.54 -7.03 20.00
N LEU A 304 13.30 -6.17 20.68
CA LEU A 304 12.93 -4.78 20.93
C LEU A 304 12.92 -3.95 19.65
N LEU A 305 13.88 -4.17 18.75
CA LEU A 305 13.93 -3.49 17.44
C LEU A 305 12.63 -3.69 16.65
N GLY A 306 12.06 -4.90 16.67
CA GLY A 306 10.76 -5.20 16.06
C GLY A 306 9.58 -4.40 16.60
N SER A 307 9.73 -3.80 17.77
CA SER A 307 8.71 -3.01 18.46
C SER A 307 8.91 -1.50 18.30
N THR A 308 10.00 -1.06 17.65
CA THR A 308 10.30 0.36 17.46
C THR A 308 9.39 1.00 16.42
N LYS A 309 9.19 2.31 16.52
CA LYS A 309 8.45 3.09 15.52
C LYS A 309 9.07 2.94 14.14
N GLU A 310 10.38 2.99 14.06
CA GLU A 310 11.15 2.92 12.80
C GLU A 310 10.98 1.58 12.11
N PHE A 311 10.87 0.48 12.87
CA PHE A 311 10.58 -0.83 12.29
C PHE A 311 9.15 -0.94 11.74
N GLN A 312 8.19 -0.21 12.32
CA GLN A 312 6.81 -0.12 11.82
C GLN A 312 6.68 0.72 10.53
N MET A 313 7.75 1.41 10.14
CA MET A 313 7.76 2.34 9.02
C MET A 313 8.65 1.87 7.86
N ALA A 314 8.34 2.34 6.66
CA ALA A 314 9.15 2.22 5.44
C ALA A 314 9.73 3.60 5.07
#